data_AF-A0A1E7EYY8-F1
#
_entry.id   AF-A0A1E7EYY8-F1
#
_cell.length_a   1.000
_cell.length_b   1.000
_cell.length_c   1.000
_cell.angle_alpha   90.00
_cell.angle_beta   90.00
_cell.angle_gamma   90.00
#
_symmetry.space_group_name_H-M   'P 1'
#
loop_
_entity.id
_entity.type
_entity.pdbx_description
1 polymer ?
#
loop_
_entity_poly.entity_id
_entity_poly.type
_entity_poly.pdbx_seq_one_letter_code
_entity_poly.pdbx_strand_id
1 'polypeptide(L)' 'QGSYQQYLAARELKKQSWRFHKKYMTWFQRHEEPKVTTDEYEQGTYVYFDWETGWCTRIKQDFRFEYSFLEDTLQ' A
#
# COMPACT_ATOMS: atom_id res chain seq x y z
N GLN A 1 3.70 10.47 -16.41
CA GLN A 1 2.96 9.48 -15.59
C GLN A 1 2.31 8.50 -16.57
N GLY A 2 2.40 7.19 -16.34
CA GLY A 2 1.90 6.15 -17.26
C GLY A 2 2.94 5.55 -18.21
N SER A 3 4.22 5.52 -17.85
CA SER A 3 5.23 4.85 -18.68
C SER A 3 5.23 3.34 -18.48
N TYR A 4 5.70 2.58 -19.47
CA TYR A 4 5.86 1.13 -19.35
C TYR A 4 6.74 0.75 -18.15
N GLN A 5 7.75 1.55 -17.85
CA GLN A 5 8.61 1.36 -16.68
C GLN A 5 7.85 1.52 -15.36
N GLN A 6 6.90 2.47 -15.28
CA GLN A 6 6.05 2.62 -14.10
C GLN A 6 5.15 1.39 -13.90
N TYR A 7 4.59 0.87 -14.99
CA TYR A 7 3.82 -0.38 -14.96
C TYR A 7 4.67 -1.55 -14.44
N LEU A 8 5.89 -1.71 -14.97
CA LEU A 8 6.81 -2.77 -14.53
C LEU A 8 7.15 -2.61 -13.04
N ALA A 9 7.47 -1.39 -12.58
CA ALA A 9 7.77 -1.13 -11.18
C ALA A 9 6.57 -1.45 -10.27
N ALA A 10 5.36 -1.00 -10.63
CA ALA A 10 4.13 -1.30 -9.89
C ALA A 10 3.85 -2.81 -9.83
N ARG A 11 4.10 -3.53 -10.93
CA ARG A 11 3.95 -4.98 -11.00
C ARG A 11 4.92 -5.69 -10.05
N GLU A 12 6.18 -5.29 -10.01
CA GLU A 12 7.15 -5.89 -9.09
C GLU A 12 6.83 -5.58 -7.62
N LEU A 13 6.34 -4.38 -7.30
CA LEU A 13 5.86 -4.03 -5.95
C LEU A 13 4.67 -4.91 -5.54
N LYS A 14 3.67 -5.08 -6.42
CA LYS A 14 2.50 -5.95 -6.15
C LYS A 14 2.91 -7.41 -5.90
N LYS A 15 3.91 -7.94 -6.64
CA LYS A 15 4.48 -9.29 -6.42
C LYS A 15 5.15 -9.42 -5.04
N GLN A 16 5.72 -8.35 -4.52
CA GLN A 16 6.29 -8.30 -3.17
C GLN A 16 5.26 -7.91 -2.09
N SER A 17 3.97 -8.11 -2.38
CA SER A 17 2.86 -7.84 -1.46
C SER A 17 2.68 -6.37 -1.07
N TRP A 18 3.24 -5.42 -1.84
CA TRP A 18 2.91 -4.01 -1.68
C TRP A 18 1.57 -3.69 -2.34
N ARG A 19 0.81 -2.80 -1.71
CA ARG A 19 -0.51 -2.34 -2.16
C ARG A 19 -0.53 -0.82 -2.19
N PHE A 20 -0.96 -0.25 -3.31
CA PHE A 20 -1.04 1.20 -3.45
C PHE A 20 -2.38 1.70 -2.88
N HIS A 21 -2.32 2.75 -2.06
CA HIS A 21 -3.47 3.36 -1.40
C HIS A 21 -3.79 4.71 -2.05
N LYS A 22 -4.86 4.77 -2.85
CA LYS A 22 -5.21 5.92 -3.71
C LYS A 22 -5.33 7.25 -2.94
N LYS A 23 -5.89 7.23 -1.72
CA LYS A 23 -6.05 8.45 -0.89
C LYS A 23 -4.73 9.04 -0.40
N TYR A 24 -3.78 8.19 -0.01
CA TYR A 24 -2.48 8.62 0.52
C TYR A 24 -1.40 8.66 -0.56
N MET A 25 -1.72 8.20 -1.77
CA MET A 25 -0.83 8.15 -2.92
C MET A 25 0.52 7.50 -2.57
N THR A 26 0.50 6.42 -1.80
CA THR A 26 1.70 5.67 -1.45
C THR A 26 1.44 4.17 -1.30
N TRP A 27 2.52 3.42 -1.23
CA TRP A 27 2.53 1.97 -1.09
C TRP A 27 2.58 1.56 0.37
N PHE A 28 1.77 0.55 0.72
CA PHE A 28 1.72 -0.09 2.02
C PHE A 28 2.02 -1.58 1.88
N GLN A 29 2.64 -2.15 2.90
CA GLN A 29 2.87 -3.58 3.06
C GLN A 29 2.51 -3.97 4.50
N ARG A 30 1.87 -5.12 4.69
CA ARG A 30 1.60 -5.67 6.02
C ARG A 30 2.94 -5.94 6.72
N HIS A 31 3.14 -5.38 7.92
CA HIS A 31 4.31 -5.68 8.75
C HIS A 31 4.12 -7.01 9.52
N GLU A 32 2.87 -7.30 9.86
CA GLU A 32 2.42 -8.52 10.53
C GLU A 32 0.98 -8.85 10.08
N GLU A 33 0.43 -9.97 10.52
CA GLU A 33 -0.95 -10.32 10.24
C GLU A 33 -1.92 -9.26 10.81
N PRO A 34 -2.88 -8.75 10.02
CA PRO A 34 -3.82 -7.74 10.51
C PRO A 34 -4.69 -8.31 11.64
N LYS A 35 -4.93 -7.49 12.65
CA LYS A 35 -5.75 -7.86 13.82
C LYS A 35 -7.23 -8.00 13.46
N VAL A 36 -7.68 -7.26 12.43
CA VAL A 36 -9.05 -7.30 11.93
C VAL A 36 -9.00 -7.38 10.41
N THR A 37 -9.79 -8.28 9.83
CA THR A 37 -10.04 -8.36 8.39
C THR A 37 -11.53 -8.50 8.18
N THR A 38 -12.12 -7.61 7.39
CA THR A 38 -13.53 -7.65 6.96
C THR A 38 -13.60 -7.60 5.43
N ASP A 39 -14.80 -7.59 4.86
CA ASP A 39 -15.00 -7.43 3.42
C ASP A 39 -14.72 -6.00 2.93
N GLU A 40 -14.71 -5.01 3.84
CA GLU A 40 -14.53 -3.59 3.52
C GLU A 40 -13.15 -3.04 3.86
N TYR A 41 -12.47 -3.61 4.86
CA TYR A 41 -11.17 -3.14 5.31
C TYR A 41 -10.36 -4.21 6.04
N GLU A 42 -9.09 -3.88 6.28
CA GLU A 42 -8.25 -4.57 7.24
C GLU A 42 -7.58 -3.56 8.18
N GLN A 43 -7.25 -3.98 9.40
CA GLN A 43 -6.62 -3.12 10.40
C GLN A 43 -5.47 -3.84 11.09
N GLY A 44 -4.30 -3.20 11.13
CA GLY A 44 -3.09 -3.80 11.68
C GLY A 44 -1.87 -2.90 11.56
N THR A 45 -0.69 -3.49 11.69
CA THR A 45 0.59 -2.77 11.55
C THR A 45 1.09 -2.85 10.11
N TYR A 46 1.40 -1.70 9.51
CA TYR A 46 1.88 -1.60 8.13
C TYR A 46 3.21 -0.88 8.05
N VAL A 47 4.00 -1.25 7.06
CA VAL A 47 5.10 -0.43 6.54
C VAL A 47 4.57 0.38 5.36
N TYR A 48 4.92 1.65 5.26
CA TYR A 48 4.63 2.47 4.09
C TYR A 48 5.83 3.31 3.67
N PHE A 49 5.83 3.76 2.41
CA PHE A 49 6.85 4.68 1.91
C PHE A 49 6.42 6.13 2.09
N ASP A 50 7.17 6.91 2.85
CA ASP A 50 6.95 8.34 3.05
C ASP A 50 7.74 9.12 2.00
N TRP A 51 7.09 9.39 0.86
CA TRP A 51 7.70 10.15 -0.23
C TRP A 51 7.66 11.67 -0.01
N GLU A 52 6.79 12.16 0.87
CA GLU A 52 6.52 13.58 1.06
C GLU A 52 7.51 14.24 2.02
N THR A 53 7.80 13.62 3.17
CA THR A 53 8.58 14.28 4.22
C THR A 53 9.97 13.71 4.42
N GLY A 54 10.14 12.40 4.24
CA GLY A 54 11.36 11.71 4.68
C GLY A 54 12.08 10.88 3.63
N TRP A 55 11.46 10.63 2.47
CA TRP A 55 11.95 9.70 1.44
C TRP A 55 12.45 8.36 2.03
N CYS A 56 11.63 7.74 2.88
CA CYS A 56 12.03 6.54 3.63
C CYS A 56 10.82 5.67 4.01
N THR A 57 11.09 4.48 4.51
CA THR A 57 10.04 3.60 5.05
C THR A 57 9.67 4.01 6.47
N ARG A 58 8.38 3.88 6.79
CA ARG A 58 7.80 4.19 8.09
C ARG A 58 6.88 3.06 8.52
N ILE A 59 6.79 2.82 9.83
CA ILE A 59 5.85 1.87 10.42
C ILE A 59 4.65 2.64 10.95
N LYS A 60 3.45 2.18 10.61
CA LYS A 60 2.18 2.69 11.12
C LYS A 60 1.44 1.57 11.82
N GLN A 61 1.32 1.69 13.14
CA GLN A 61 0.54 0.77 13.96
C GLN A 61 -0.95 1.10 13.87
N ASP A 62 -1.78 0.08 14.03
CA ASP A 62 -3.24 0.18 14.10
C ASP A 62 -3.87 0.96 12.93
N PHE A 63 -3.30 0.80 11.74
CA PHE A 63 -3.77 1.44 10.52
C PHE A 63 -4.92 0.66 9.92
N ARG A 64 -6.04 1.36 9.69
CA ARG A 64 -7.17 0.86 8.90
C ARG A 64 -6.94 1.11 7.42
N PHE A 65 -6.72 0.04 6.67
CA PHE A 65 -6.64 0.04 5.22
C PHE A 65 -8.04 -0.27 4.65
N GLU A 66 -8.74 0.75 4.14
CA GLU A 66 -10.04 0.55 3.48
C GLU A 66 -9.85 0.09 2.03
N TYR A 67 -10.51 -0.99 1.63
CA TYR A 67 -10.38 -1.53 0.27
C TYR A 67 -10.97 -0.62 -0.80
N SER A 68 -11.87 0.30 -0.43
CA SER A 68 -12.34 1.39 -1.30
C SER A 68 -11.17 2.22 -1.89
N PHE A 69 -10.09 2.38 -1.12
CA PHE A 69 -8.87 3.07 -1.53
C PHE A 69 -7.78 2.16 -2.12
N LEU A 70 -8.00 0.85 -2.17
CA LEU A 70 -7.09 -0.07 -2.85
C LEU A 70 -7.10 0.21 -4.35
N GLU A 71 -5.91 0.28 -4.95
CA GLU A 71 -5.77 0.26 -6.41
C GLU A 71 -5.75 -1.17 -6.93
N ASP A 72 -6.89 -1.60 -7.50
CA ASP A 72 -7.08 -2.96 -8.00
C ASP A 72 -6.53 -3.16 -9.43
N THR A 73 -6.71 -2.17 -10.31
CA THR A 73 -6.32 -2.29 -11.72
C THR A 73 -4.85 -1.98 -11.94
N LEU A 74 -4.07 -2.96 -12.41
CA LEU A 74 -2.91 -2.66 -13.28
C LEU A 74 -3.50 -2.19 -14.62
N GLN A 75 -3.56 -0.89 -14.87
CA GLN A 75 -3.82 -0.38 -16.23
C GLN A 75 -2.67 -0.74 -17.15
#